data_AF-A0A1A6GQ04-F1
#
_entry.id   AF-A0A1A6GQ04-F1
#
_cell.length_a   1.000
_cell.length_b   1.000
_cell.length_c   1.000
_cell.angle_alpha   90.00
_cell.angle_beta   90.00
_cell.angle_gamma   90.00
#
_symmetry.space_group_name_H-M   'P 1'
#
loop_
_entity.id
_entity.type
_entity.pdbx_description
1 polymer ?
#
loop_
_entity_poly.entity_id
_entity_poly.type
_entity_poly.pdbx_seq_one_letter_code
_entity_poly.pdbx_strand_id
1 'polypeptide(L)' 'MAAIRKFSELYANSCAALLYNKTPIQQLSSSSFDVILTDPLFPCGAVLAKYLQIPAVFFLRSIPCDIDCYSQRFLTT' A
#
# COMPACT_ATOMS: atom_id res chain seq x y z
N MET A 1 -16.57 12.30 -14.45
CA MET A 1 -15.99 10.93 -14.51
C MET A 1 -14.65 10.82 -15.24
N ALA A 2 -14.37 11.62 -16.29
CA ALA A 2 -13.11 11.55 -17.03
C ALA A 2 -11.83 11.75 -16.18
N ALA A 3 -11.89 12.61 -15.15
CA ALA A 3 -10.76 12.83 -14.25
C ALA A 3 -10.37 11.58 -13.44
N ILE A 4 -11.34 10.77 -13.00
CA ILE A 4 -11.10 9.55 -12.23
C ILE A 4 -10.38 8.51 -13.10
N ARG A 5 -10.82 8.31 -14.35
CA ARG A 5 -10.15 7.41 -15.29
C ARG A 5 -8.71 7.83 -15.58
N LYS A 6 -8.48 9.11 -15.86
CA LYS A 6 -7.13 9.63 -16.07
C LYS A 6 -6.24 9.42 -14.85
N PHE A 7 -6.78 9.68 -13.66
CA PHE A 7 -6.07 9.46 -12.41
C PHE A 7 -5.73 7.96 -12.21
N SER A 8 -6.68 7.05 -12.43
CA SER A 8 -6.43 5.61 -12.31
C SER A 8 -5.40 5.09 -13.31
N GLU A 9 -5.42 5.60 -14.55
CA GLU A 9 -4.45 5.24 -15.59
C GLU A 9 -3.05 5.76 -15.25
N LEU A 10 -2.94 7.02 -14.80
CA LEU A 10 -1.68 7.59 -14.32
C LEU A 10 -1.14 6.81 -13.11
N TYR A 11 -1.99 6.50 -12.14
CA TYR A 11 -1.61 5.74 -10.96
C TYR A 11 -1.11 4.33 -11.31
N ALA A 12 -1.84 3.61 -12.17
CA ALA A 12 -1.44 2.28 -12.61
C ALA A 12 -0.10 2.30 -13.38
N ASN A 13 0.08 3.28 -14.27
CA ASN A 13 1.33 3.45 -15.02
C ASN A 13 2.50 3.79 -14.10
N SER A 14 2.31 4.66 -13.12
CA SER A 14 3.34 4.97 -12.11
C SER A 14 3.70 3.74 -11.27
N CYS A 15 2.70 2.94 -10.87
CA CYS A 15 2.95 1.71 -10.13
C CYS A 15 3.75 0.69 -10.96
N ALA A 16 3.35 0.48 -12.22
CA ALA A 16 4.06 -0.41 -13.12
C ALA A 16 5.50 0.08 -13.35
N ALA A 17 5.70 1.37 -13.61
CA ALA A 17 7.03 1.94 -13.79
C ALA A 17 7.94 1.74 -12.56
N LEU A 18 7.37 1.83 -11.35
CA LEU A 18 8.10 1.57 -10.10
C LEU A 18 8.49 0.09 -9.96
N LEU A 19 7.59 -0.84 -10.27
CA LEU A 19 7.83 -2.28 -10.14
C LEU A 19 8.76 -2.85 -11.23
N TYR A 20 8.72 -2.31 -12.45
CA TYR A 20 9.58 -2.75 -13.55
C TYR A 20 11.00 -2.19 -13.46
N ASN A 21 11.19 -1.07 -12.77
CA ASN A 21 12.52 -0.50 -12.59
C ASN A 21 13.26 -1.24 -11.47
N LYS A 22 14.44 -1.79 -11.79
CA LYS A 22 15.24 -2.57 -10.84
C LYS A 22 15.90 -1.69 -9.78
N THR A 23 16.24 -0.45 -10.08
CA THR A 23 16.96 0.43 -9.15
C THR A 23 16.14 0.76 -7.90
N PRO A 24 14.89 1.25 -7.98
CA PRO A 24 14.08 1.58 -6.81
C PRO A 24 13.76 0.35 -5.96
N ILE A 25 13.43 -0.78 -6.59
CA ILE A 25 13.14 -2.04 -5.90
C ILE A 25 14.38 -2.54 -5.15
N GLN A 26 15.56 -2.46 -5.76
CA GLN A 26 16.81 -2.85 -5.11
C GLN A 26 17.11 -1.96 -3.90
N GLN A 27 16.93 -0.65 -4.03
CA GLN A 27 17.09 0.28 -2.91
C GLN A 27 16.11 -0.02 -1.77
N LEU A 28 14.84 -0.25 -2.10
CA LEU A 28 13.82 -0.63 -1.11
C LEU A 28 14.12 -1.97 -0.45
N SER A 29 14.63 -2.95 -1.19
CA SER A 29 15.02 -4.26 -0.63
C SER A 29 16.30 -4.20 0.22
N SER A 30 17.23 -3.29 -0.12
CA SER A 30 18.45 -3.05 0.66
C SER A 30 18.19 -2.27 1.94
N SER A 31 17.08 -1.53 1.96
CA SER A 31 16.59 -0.88 3.16
C SER A 31 15.84 -1.91 4.00
N SER A 32 16.18 -2.01 5.29
CA SER A 32 15.56 -2.94 6.23
C SER A 32 14.15 -2.46 6.63
N PHE A 33 13.18 -2.65 5.73
CA PHE A 33 11.77 -2.39 6.04
C PHE A 33 11.08 -3.66 6.54
N ASP A 34 10.47 -3.57 7.72
CA ASP A 34 9.77 -4.71 8.33
C ASP A 34 8.30 -4.82 7.92
N VAL A 35 7.67 -3.71 7.50
CA VAL A 35 6.25 -3.61 7.15
C VAL A 35 6.05 -2.57 6.04
N ILE A 36 5.12 -2.86 5.12
CA ILE A 36 4.61 -1.87 4.17
C ILE A 36 3.23 -1.40 4.62
N LEU A 37 3.09 -0.11 4.94
CA LEU A 37 1.81 0.52 5.23
C LEU A 37 1.17 1.00 3.92
N THR A 38 -0.02 0.51 3.58
CA THR A 38 -0.70 0.85 2.33
C THR A 38 -2.17 1.18 2.54
N ASP A 39 -2.71 2.11 1.75
CA ASP A 39 -4.13 2.42 1.74
C ASP A 39 -4.88 1.47 0.79
N PRO A 40 -5.99 0.82 1.21
CA PRO A 40 -6.84 -0.01 0.34
C PRO A 40 -7.34 0.69 -0.93
N LEU A 41 -7.49 2.02 -0.93
CA LEU A 41 -7.88 2.78 -2.12
C LEU A 41 -6.78 2.82 -3.20
N PHE A 42 -5.54 2.56 -2.80
CA PHE A 42 -4.34 2.64 -3.64
C PHE A 42 -3.53 1.34 -3.53
N PRO A 43 -3.92 0.27 -4.25
CA PRO A 43 -3.43 -1.09 -4.04
C PRO A 43 -1.97 -1.35 -4.45
N CYS A 44 -1.26 -0.38 -5.05
CA CYS A 44 0.13 -0.57 -5.49
C CYS A 44 1.06 -0.95 -4.32
N GLY A 45 0.82 -0.41 -3.12
CA GLY A 45 1.62 -0.75 -1.94
C GLY A 45 1.48 -2.21 -1.53
N ALA A 46 0.28 -2.80 -1.66
CA ALA A 46 0.06 -4.23 -1.42
C ALA A 46 0.78 -5.11 -2.46
N VAL A 47 0.80 -4.67 -3.73
CA VAL A 47 1.56 -5.37 -4.79
C VAL A 47 3.06 -5.30 -4.51
N LEU A 48 3.56 -4.13 -4.11
CA LEU A 48 4.96 -3.93 -3.75
C LEU A 48 5.36 -4.80 -2.55
N ALA A 49 4.50 -4.93 -1.54
CA ALA A 49 4.73 -5.78 -0.37
C ALA A 49 4.89 -7.26 -0.76
N LYS A 50 4.04 -7.73 -1.68
CA LYS A 50 4.18 -9.07 -2.26
C LYS A 50 5.48 -9.23 -3.05
N TYR A 51 5.92 -8.18 -3.75
CA TYR A 51 7.17 -8.20 -4.52
C TYR A 51 8.40 -8.27 -3.62
N LEU A 52 8.40 -7.53 -2.50
CA LEU A 52 9.50 -7.46 -1.54
C LEU A 52 9.45 -8.57 -0.47
N GLN A 53 8.39 -9.38 -0.44
CA GLN A 53 8.15 -10.42 0.58
C GLN A 53 8.04 -9.87 2.01
N ILE A 54 7.46 -8.68 2.15
CA ILE A 54 7.26 -7.98 3.43
C ILE A 54 5.75 -7.94 3.73
N PRO A 55 5.31 -8.06 5.00
CA PRO A 55 3.89 -7.93 5.35
C PRO A 55 3.32 -6.55 4.98
N ALA A 56 2.14 -6.54 4.36
CA ALA A 56 1.37 -5.34 4.10
C ALA A 56 0.37 -5.09 5.24
N VAL A 57 0.38 -3.90 5.81
CA VAL A 57 -0.63 -3.42 6.76
C VAL A 57 -1.51 -2.41 6.04
N PHE A 58 -2.81 -2.70 6.01
CA PHE A 58 -3.79 -1.82 5.41
C PHE A 58 -4.22 -0.76 6.42
N PHE A 59 -4.11 0.51 6.04
CA PHE A 59 -4.57 1.62 6.86
C PHE A 59 -5.40 2.58 6.01
N LEU A 60 -6.61 2.89 6.45
CA LEU A 60 -7.54 3.75 5.73
C LEU A 60 -7.88 4.94 6.64
N ARG A 61 -7.28 6.09 6.34
CA ARG A 61 -7.30 7.27 7.23
C ARG A 61 -8.67 7.95 7.34
N SER A 62 -9.67 7.48 6.59
CA SER A 62 -10.99 8.08 6.46
C SER A 62 -12.13 7.21 6.98
N ILE A 63 -11.84 6.09 7.65
CA ILE A 63 -12.87 5.34 8.37
C ILE A 63 -13.16 6.10 9.68
N PRO A 64 -14.38 6.62 9.90
CA PRO A 64 -14.75 7.18 11.20
C PRO A 64 -14.55 6.11 12.26
N CYS A 65 -14.06 6.48 13.45
CA CYS A 65 -13.73 5.57 14.55
C CYS A 65 -14.89 4.67 15.05
N ASP A 66 -16.06 4.78 14.45
CA ASP A 66 -17.23 3.94 14.69
C ASP A 66 -17.05 2.48 14.22
N ILE A 67 -16.17 2.21 13.23
CA ILE A 67 -16.07 0.86 12.64
C ILE A 67 -14.83 0.04 13.08
N ASP A 68 -13.85 0.68 13.73
CA ASP A 68 -12.55 0.05 14.07
C ASP A 68 -12.27 -0.13 15.58
N CYS A 69 -13.15 0.31 16.48
CA CYS A 69 -12.93 0.10 17.92
C CYS A 69 -13.07 -1.37 18.34
N TYR A 70 -13.77 -2.21 17.57
CA TYR A 70 -13.87 -3.66 17.84
C TYR A 70 -12.58 -4.43 17.50
N SER A 71 -11.82 -3.97 16.51
CA SER A 71 -10.55 -4.60 16.11
C SER A 71 -9.44 -4.33 17.14
N GLN A 72 -9.45 -3.14 17.76
CA GLN A 72 -8.42 -2.76 18.73
C GLN A 72 -8.55 -3.44 20.10
N ARG A 73 -9.65 -4.17 20.34
CA ARG A 73 -9.85 -4.94 21.58
C ARG A 73 -9.15 -6.30 21.58
N PHE A 74 -8.79 -6.85 20.42
CA PHE A 74 -8.08 -8.14 20.34
C PHE A 74 -6.55 -8.03 20.47
N LEU A 75 -5.98 -6.81 20.47
CA LEU A 75 -4.55 -6.59 20.68
C LEU A 75 -4.19 -6.15 22.11
N THR A 76 -5.18 -6.12 23.03
CA THR A 76 -4.96 -5.77 24.45
C THR A 76 -5.54 -6.79 25.44
N THR A 77 -5.65 -8.06 25.06
CA THR A 77 -5.83 -9.18 26.02
C THR A 77 -4.84 -10.28 25.71
#